data_AF-A0A934WNN0-F1
#
_entry.id   AF-A0A934WNN0-F1
#
_cell.length_a   1.000
_cell.length_b   1.000
_cell.length_c   1.000
_cell.angle_alpha   90.00
_cell.angle_beta   90.00
_cell.angle_gamma   90.00
#
_symmetry.space_group_name_H-M   'P 1'
#
loop_
_entity.id
_entity.type
_entity.pdbx_description
1 polymer ?
#
loop_
_entity_poly.entity_id
_entity_poly.type
_entity_poly.pdbx_seq_one_letter_code
_entity_poly.pdbx_strand_id
1 'polypeptide(L)'
;MKQSALLAVVLAAALAGCASGVKLDDVPVESRSGTATTPGGTPGGGGQSQVQPVTVDDTAATKAGPANVARIIYFDYDSNTIKPEFQSLVEAHARFLKQNPKRHVVVEGNTDERGGSEYNLALGQRRAEAVRQALELLGVPDSQVEAVSFGKEKPVAEGHDESAWAQNRRAEIAYR
;
A
#
# COMPACT_ATOMS: atom_id res chain seq x y z
N MET A 1 -24.68 4.64 -56.94
CA MET A 1 -23.29 4.71 -56.41
C MET A 1 -22.75 6.13 -56.19
N LYS A 2 -23.51 7.22 -56.48
CA LYS A 2 -23.02 8.61 -56.27
C LYS A 2 -23.58 9.32 -55.02
N GLN A 3 -24.56 8.72 -54.31
CA GLN A 3 -25.13 9.32 -53.10
C GLN A 3 -24.47 8.88 -51.79
N SER A 4 -23.74 7.75 -51.80
CA SER A 4 -23.07 7.21 -50.61
C SER A 4 -21.77 7.94 -50.26
N ALA A 5 -21.21 8.73 -51.18
CA ALA A 5 -19.98 9.49 -50.95
C ALA A 5 -20.23 10.85 -50.25
N LEU A 6 -21.47 11.35 -50.25
CA LEU A 6 -21.82 12.64 -49.65
C LEU A 6 -22.16 12.54 -48.15
N LEU A 7 -22.48 11.34 -47.64
CA LEU A 7 -22.73 11.15 -46.21
C LEU A 7 -21.45 10.96 -45.38
N ALA A 8 -20.32 10.58 -46.00
CA ALA A 8 -19.08 10.32 -45.29
C ALA A 8 -18.29 11.59 -44.90
N VAL A 9 -18.58 12.74 -45.53
CA VAL A 9 -17.86 14.00 -45.28
C VAL A 9 -18.52 14.83 -44.16
N VAL A 10 -19.81 14.61 -43.87
CA VAL A 10 -20.54 15.39 -42.84
C VAL A 10 -20.28 14.87 -41.42
N LEU A 11 -19.85 13.61 -41.25
CA LEU A 11 -19.59 13.04 -39.92
C LEU A 11 -18.19 13.38 -39.36
N ALA A 12 -17.31 14.01 -40.15
CA ALA A 12 -15.96 14.38 -39.73
C ALA A 12 -15.85 15.78 -39.10
N ALA A 13 -16.95 16.56 -39.06
CA ALA A 13 -16.92 17.97 -38.63
C ALA A 13 -17.49 18.23 -37.23
N ALA A 14 -17.86 17.18 -36.46
CA ALA A 14 -18.56 17.32 -35.18
C ALA A 14 -17.69 17.04 -33.93
N LEU A 15 -16.35 17.16 -34.04
CA LEU A 15 -15.41 16.98 -32.93
C LEU A 15 -14.64 18.26 -32.57
N ALA A 16 -15.25 19.42 -32.71
CA ALA A 16 -14.76 20.65 -32.07
C ALA A 16 -15.14 20.64 -30.58
N GLY A 17 -14.47 19.78 -29.81
CA GLY A 17 -14.57 19.74 -28.36
C GLY A 17 -13.96 21.00 -27.74
N CYS A 18 -14.69 21.59 -26.81
CA CYS A 18 -14.34 22.79 -26.07
C CYS A 18 -13.00 22.64 -25.32
N ALA A 19 -12.02 23.46 -25.66
CA ALA A 19 -10.85 23.70 -24.82
C ALA A 19 -11.21 24.72 -23.73
N SER A 20 -11.60 24.25 -22.54
CA SER A 20 -11.64 25.10 -21.34
C SER A 20 -10.21 25.30 -20.84
N GLY A 21 -9.57 26.39 -21.28
CA GLY A 21 -8.25 26.80 -20.81
C GLY A 21 -8.32 27.25 -19.34
N VAL A 22 -7.87 26.40 -18.43
CA VAL A 22 -7.65 26.76 -17.03
C VAL A 22 -6.31 27.49 -16.95
N LYS A 23 -6.33 28.79 -16.67
CA LYS A 23 -5.12 29.54 -16.30
C LYS A 23 -4.66 29.06 -14.93
N LEU A 24 -3.47 28.47 -14.86
CA LEU A 24 -2.88 27.91 -13.64
C LEU A 24 -1.88 28.84 -12.95
N ASP A 25 -1.77 30.09 -13.39
CA ASP A 25 -0.82 31.06 -12.83
C ASP A 25 -1.57 32.20 -12.13
N ASP A 26 -2.03 31.92 -10.90
CA ASP A 26 -1.94 32.87 -9.76
C ASP A 26 -2.55 32.21 -8.50
N VAL A 27 -1.73 31.48 -7.75
CA VAL A 27 -1.98 31.25 -6.33
C VAL A 27 -0.91 32.02 -5.56
N PRO A 28 -1.25 33.12 -4.88
CA PRO A 28 -0.30 33.79 -4.01
C PRO A 28 0.04 32.85 -2.86
N VAL A 29 1.22 32.22 -2.94
CA VAL A 29 1.84 31.52 -1.82
C VAL A 29 2.33 32.58 -0.85
N GLU A 30 1.54 32.89 0.17
CA GLU A 30 2.03 33.62 1.34
C GLU A 30 3.01 32.73 2.11
N SER A 31 4.30 32.96 1.91
CA SER A 31 5.36 32.47 2.80
C SER A 31 5.26 33.21 4.14
N ARG A 32 4.52 32.66 5.10
CA ARG A 32 4.63 33.09 6.50
C ARG A 32 5.90 32.53 7.10
N SER A 33 7.02 33.19 6.82
CA SER A 33 8.25 33.01 7.59
C SER A 33 7.99 33.46 9.02
N GLY A 34 7.75 32.50 9.92
CA GLY A 34 7.69 32.75 11.35
C GLY A 34 9.03 33.29 11.83
N THR A 35 9.04 34.57 12.21
CA THR A 35 10.19 35.21 12.85
C THR A 35 10.47 34.51 14.19
N ALA A 36 11.66 33.92 14.30
CA ALA A 36 12.16 33.41 15.56
C ALA A 36 12.27 34.56 16.57
N THR A 37 11.43 34.52 17.61
CA THR A 37 11.50 35.46 18.73
C THR A 37 12.24 34.80 19.88
N THR A 38 13.33 35.46 20.28
CA THR A 38 14.23 35.15 21.40
C THR A 38 13.47 35.04 22.74
N PRO A 39 13.90 34.19 23.70
CA PRO A 39 13.18 34.05 24.97
C PRO A 39 13.52 35.21 25.92
N GLY A 40 12.51 36.01 26.25
CA GLY A 40 12.51 37.00 27.34
C GLY A 40 11.28 36.76 28.22
N GLY A 41 11.50 36.55 29.52
CA GLY A 41 10.50 35.93 30.42
C GLY A 41 9.52 36.85 31.16
N THR A 42 8.76 36.18 32.04
CA THR A 42 7.90 36.64 33.16
C THR A 42 6.38 36.52 32.89
N PRO A 43 5.56 36.08 33.89
CA PRO A 43 4.47 35.14 33.66
C PRO A 43 3.07 35.78 33.63
N GLY A 44 2.15 35.18 32.87
CA GLY A 44 0.73 35.54 32.89
C GLY A 44 -0.11 34.36 32.41
N GLY A 45 -1.10 33.97 33.22
CA GLY A 45 -1.90 32.77 33.02
C GLY A 45 -2.78 32.78 31.77
N GLY A 46 -3.06 31.59 31.25
CA GLY A 46 -3.98 31.35 30.15
C GLY A 46 -3.94 29.88 29.75
N GLY A 47 -5.12 29.25 29.62
CA GLY A 47 -5.32 27.80 29.59
C GLY A 47 -4.42 27.04 28.61
N GLN A 48 -3.75 26.01 29.13
CA GLN A 48 -2.98 25.07 28.33
C GLN A 48 -3.95 24.15 27.58
N SER A 49 -4.11 24.39 26.27
CA SER A 49 -4.50 23.32 25.36
C SER A 49 -3.31 22.35 25.29
N GLN A 50 -3.31 21.37 26.20
CA GLN A 50 -2.35 20.27 26.16
C GLN A 50 -2.70 19.41 24.94
N VAL A 51 -1.95 19.56 23.87
CA VAL A 51 -1.92 18.56 22.80
C VAL A 51 -1.24 17.35 23.42
N GLN A 52 -2.05 16.38 23.86
CA GLN A 52 -1.57 15.13 24.42
C GLN A 52 -0.83 14.38 23.29
N PRO A 53 0.46 14.06 23.44
CA PRO A 53 1.17 13.30 22.43
C PRO A 53 0.53 11.91 22.34
N VAL A 54 0.09 11.53 21.14
CA VAL A 54 -0.27 10.13 20.86
C VAL A 54 1.02 9.33 20.93
N THR A 55 1.25 8.66 22.06
CA THR A 55 2.30 7.66 22.17
C THR A 55 1.83 6.45 21.37
N VAL A 56 2.36 6.30 20.16
CA VAL A 56 2.26 5.04 19.44
C VAL A 56 3.17 4.07 20.20
N ASP A 57 2.59 3.37 21.18
CA ASP A 57 3.28 2.33 21.95
C ASP A 57 3.59 1.16 21.02
N ASP A 58 4.71 1.29 20.31
CA ASP A 58 5.28 0.33 19.37
C ASP A 58 5.96 -0.83 20.14
N THR A 59 5.25 -1.36 21.14
CA THR A 59 5.72 -2.43 22.01
C THR A 59 5.70 -3.76 21.27
N ALA A 60 6.54 -4.72 21.69
CA ALA A 60 6.54 -6.08 21.12
C ALA A 60 5.16 -6.76 21.17
N ALA A 61 4.31 -6.37 22.14
CA ALA A 61 2.92 -6.82 22.24
C ALA A 61 2.07 -6.35 21.05
N THR A 62 2.28 -5.11 20.58
CA THR A 62 1.60 -4.54 19.41
C THR A 62 2.08 -5.16 18.09
N LYS A 63 3.23 -5.82 18.05
CA LYS A 63 3.71 -6.56 16.84
C LYS A 63 3.42 -8.07 16.89
N ALA A 64 2.72 -8.54 17.93
CA ALA A 64 2.40 -9.95 18.13
C ALA A 64 1.15 -10.39 17.32
N GLY A 65 1.34 -11.35 16.42
CA GLY A 65 0.27 -12.06 15.73
C GLY A 65 -0.17 -13.34 16.48
N PRO A 66 -0.91 -14.24 15.82
CA PRO A 66 -1.23 -15.55 16.39
C PRO A 66 0.05 -16.32 16.75
N ALA A 67 0.04 -16.94 17.93
CA ALA A 67 1.20 -17.68 18.44
C ALA A 67 1.49 -18.91 17.57
N ASN A 68 2.77 -19.15 17.29
CA ASN A 68 3.27 -20.31 16.53
C ASN A 68 2.73 -20.41 15.08
N VAL A 69 2.29 -19.30 14.49
CA VAL A 69 1.87 -19.24 13.09
C VAL A 69 2.91 -18.41 12.33
N ALA A 70 3.41 -18.96 11.23
CA ALA A 70 4.34 -18.24 10.35
C ALA A 70 3.61 -17.07 9.66
N ARG A 71 4.37 -16.04 9.25
CA ARG A 71 3.80 -14.80 8.68
C ARG A 71 4.14 -14.58 7.21
N ILE A 72 4.87 -15.52 6.62
CA ILE A 72 5.43 -15.39 5.27
C ILE A 72 4.72 -16.39 4.36
N ILE A 73 4.23 -15.90 3.22
CA ILE A 73 3.67 -16.67 2.13
C ILE A 73 4.64 -16.58 0.96
N TYR A 74 5.10 -17.72 0.46
CA TYR A 74 6.01 -17.77 -0.70
C TYR A 74 5.23 -18.00 -2.00
N PHE A 75 5.80 -17.50 -3.10
CA PHE A 75 5.20 -17.57 -4.43
C PHE A 75 6.15 -18.21 -5.45
N ASP A 76 5.54 -18.88 -6.43
CA ASP A 76 6.26 -19.33 -7.60
C ASP A 76 6.75 -18.15 -8.46
N TYR A 77 7.68 -18.44 -9.37
CA TYR A 77 8.15 -17.45 -10.32
C TYR A 77 6.98 -16.85 -11.12
N ASP A 78 7.00 -15.52 -11.25
CA ASP A 78 6.00 -14.75 -11.97
C ASP A 78 4.52 -14.96 -11.54
N SER A 79 4.31 -15.44 -10.30
CA SER A 79 2.98 -15.75 -9.78
C SER A 79 2.61 -14.90 -8.57
N ASN A 80 1.32 -14.64 -8.42
CA ASN A 80 0.67 -14.09 -7.22
C ASN A 80 -0.33 -15.08 -6.60
N THR A 81 -0.36 -16.33 -7.08
CA THR A 81 -1.27 -17.35 -6.57
C THR A 81 -0.81 -17.84 -5.21
N ILE A 82 -1.69 -17.80 -4.21
CA ILE A 82 -1.44 -18.38 -2.90
C ILE A 82 -1.53 -19.90 -3.02
N LYS A 83 -0.42 -20.58 -2.75
CA LYS A 83 -0.36 -22.04 -2.83
C LYS A 83 -1.20 -22.70 -1.73
N PRO A 84 -1.75 -23.91 -1.96
CA PRO A 84 -2.57 -24.61 -0.98
C PRO A 84 -1.90 -24.81 0.38
N GLU A 85 -0.58 -24.99 0.43
CA GLU A 85 0.17 -25.15 1.68
C GLU A 85 0.09 -23.93 2.62
N PHE A 86 -0.23 -22.73 2.10
CA PHE A 86 -0.36 -21.51 2.90
C PHE A 86 -1.80 -21.22 3.33
N GLN A 87 -2.80 -22.01 2.94
CA GLN A 87 -4.20 -21.75 3.28
C GLN A 87 -4.43 -21.77 4.79
N SER A 88 -3.92 -22.79 5.49
CA SER A 88 -4.03 -22.89 6.95
C SER A 88 -3.36 -21.72 7.69
N LEU A 89 -2.29 -21.16 7.12
CA LEU A 89 -1.62 -19.97 7.65
C LEU A 89 -2.55 -18.77 7.54
N VAL A 90 -3.09 -18.51 6.35
CA VAL A 90 -4.02 -17.39 6.11
C VAL A 90 -5.28 -17.51 6.98
N GLU A 91 -5.84 -18.71 7.12
CA GLU A 91 -6.97 -18.99 8.00
C GLU A 91 -6.70 -18.69 9.48
N ALA A 92 -5.51 -19.05 9.96
CA ALA A 92 -5.11 -18.77 11.35
C ALA A 92 -4.99 -17.27 11.61
N HIS A 93 -4.39 -16.52 10.68
CA HIS A 93 -4.33 -15.06 10.74
C HIS A 93 -5.72 -14.41 10.64
N ALA A 94 -6.59 -14.90 9.76
CA ALA A 94 -7.96 -14.41 9.64
C ALA A 94 -8.75 -14.60 10.94
N ARG A 95 -8.64 -15.78 11.56
CA ARG A 95 -9.28 -16.06 12.85
C ARG A 95 -8.78 -15.10 13.94
N PHE A 96 -7.48 -14.87 14.01
CA PHE A 96 -6.88 -13.96 14.97
C PHE A 96 -7.37 -12.52 14.79
N LEU A 97 -7.38 -12.01 13.55
CA LEU A 97 -7.81 -10.63 13.27
C LEU A 97 -9.28 -10.41 13.61
N LYS A 98 -10.16 -11.37 13.27
CA LYS A 98 -11.59 -11.31 13.61
C LYS A 98 -11.85 -11.28 15.12
N GLN A 99 -11.05 -12.00 15.89
CA GLN A 99 -11.16 -12.02 17.36
C GLN A 99 -10.58 -10.76 18.01
N ASN A 100 -9.80 -9.97 17.26
CA ASN A 100 -9.11 -8.80 17.79
C ASN A 100 -9.31 -7.58 16.87
N PRO A 101 -10.50 -6.93 16.93
CA PRO A 101 -10.86 -5.84 16.00
C PRO A 101 -9.95 -4.60 16.05
N LYS A 102 -9.15 -4.45 17.11
CA LYS A 102 -8.18 -3.36 17.26
C LYS A 102 -6.82 -3.64 16.59
N ARG A 103 -6.59 -4.87 16.12
CA ARG A 103 -5.33 -5.29 15.50
C ARG A 103 -5.38 -5.01 14.02
N HIS A 104 -4.30 -4.46 13.49
CA HIS A 104 -4.16 -4.13 12.08
C HIS A 104 -2.93 -4.81 11.52
N VAL A 105 -2.95 -5.13 10.23
CA VAL A 105 -1.81 -5.70 9.52
C VAL A 105 -1.56 -4.95 8.23
N VAL A 106 -0.29 -4.86 7.87
CA VAL A 106 0.16 -4.50 6.52
C VAL A 106 0.68 -5.78 5.88
N VAL A 107 0.15 -6.14 4.73
CA VAL A 107 0.68 -7.21 3.89
C VAL A 107 1.72 -6.62 2.96
N GLU A 108 2.98 -7.03 3.14
CA GLU A 108 4.12 -6.50 2.44
C GLU A 108 4.55 -7.46 1.32
N GLY A 109 4.25 -7.11 0.07
CA GLY A 109 4.56 -7.90 -1.11
C GLY A 109 5.97 -7.62 -1.66
N ASN A 110 6.72 -8.68 -1.93
CA ASN A 110 8.10 -8.63 -2.39
C ASN A 110 8.30 -9.55 -3.62
N THR A 111 9.34 -9.28 -4.40
CA THR A 111 9.74 -10.04 -5.59
C THR A 111 11.22 -10.37 -5.57
N ASP A 112 11.63 -11.27 -6.46
CA ASP A 112 13.05 -11.41 -6.78
C ASP A 112 13.51 -10.26 -7.70
N GLU A 113 14.82 -10.23 -7.98
CA GLU A 113 15.46 -9.11 -8.68
C GLU A 113 15.19 -9.05 -10.18
N ARG A 114 14.67 -10.15 -10.77
CA ARG A 114 14.55 -10.30 -12.22
C ARG A 114 13.43 -9.40 -12.76
N GLY A 115 13.69 -8.71 -13.87
CA GLY A 115 12.75 -7.78 -14.49
C GLY A 115 12.87 -6.32 -14.00
N GLY A 116 12.07 -5.43 -14.58
CA GLY A 116 12.07 -3.99 -14.26
C GLY A 116 11.56 -3.69 -12.85
N SER A 117 11.92 -2.53 -12.29
CA SER A 117 11.46 -2.13 -10.94
C SER A 117 9.95 -1.89 -10.90
N GLU A 118 9.39 -1.25 -11.92
CA GLU A 118 7.94 -0.97 -12.03
C GLU A 118 7.15 -2.27 -12.18
N TYR A 119 7.67 -3.22 -12.95
CA TYR A 119 7.09 -4.55 -13.10
C TYR A 119 7.00 -5.26 -11.75
N ASN A 120 8.12 -5.28 -11.03
CA ASN A 120 8.23 -5.93 -9.73
C ASN A 120 7.40 -5.23 -8.66
N LEU A 121 7.32 -3.90 -8.69
CA LEU A 121 6.43 -3.14 -7.82
C LEU A 121 4.98 -3.55 -8.04
N ALA A 122 4.53 -3.66 -9.30
CA ALA A 122 3.18 -4.11 -9.62
C ALA A 122 2.94 -5.60 -9.25
N LEU A 123 3.91 -6.48 -9.47
CA LEU A 123 3.79 -7.90 -9.09
C LEU A 123 3.76 -8.09 -7.56
N GLY A 124 4.60 -7.37 -6.83
CA GLY A 124 4.56 -7.34 -5.36
C GLY A 124 3.22 -6.83 -4.85
N GLN A 125 2.64 -5.82 -5.50
CA GLN A 125 1.32 -5.30 -5.12
C GLN A 125 0.24 -6.37 -5.33
N ARG A 126 0.24 -7.06 -6.47
CA ARG A 126 -0.70 -8.16 -6.72
C ARG A 126 -0.56 -9.30 -5.71
N ARG A 127 0.65 -9.61 -5.24
CA ARG A 127 0.88 -10.61 -4.18
C ARG A 127 0.29 -10.17 -2.84
N ALA A 128 0.52 -8.92 -2.45
CA ALA A 128 -0.05 -8.36 -1.22
C ALA A 128 -1.59 -8.33 -1.27
N GLU A 129 -2.14 -7.90 -2.41
CA GLU A 129 -3.59 -7.88 -2.65
C GLU A 129 -4.21 -9.27 -2.63
N ALA A 130 -3.55 -10.29 -3.20
CA ALA A 130 -4.05 -11.66 -3.16
C ALA A 130 -4.22 -12.17 -1.71
N VAL A 131 -3.26 -11.87 -0.83
CA VAL A 131 -3.35 -12.25 0.58
C VAL A 131 -4.40 -11.42 1.32
N ARG A 132 -4.49 -10.11 1.05
CA ARG A 132 -5.56 -9.25 1.60
C ARG A 132 -6.94 -9.77 1.22
N GLN A 133 -7.17 -10.07 -0.06
CA GLN A 133 -8.44 -10.62 -0.55
C GLN A 133 -8.75 -11.98 0.08
N ALA A 134 -7.75 -12.84 0.27
CA ALA A 134 -7.95 -14.12 0.96
C ALA A 134 -8.39 -13.92 2.42
N LEU A 135 -7.80 -12.96 3.14
CA LEU A 135 -8.22 -12.60 4.50
C LEU A 135 -9.65 -12.02 4.52
N GLU A 136 -9.98 -11.17 3.56
CA GLU A 136 -11.32 -10.57 3.41
C GLU A 136 -12.39 -11.63 3.14
N LEU A 137 -12.12 -12.58 2.23
CA LEU A 137 -13.01 -13.72 1.94
C LEU A 137 -13.25 -14.60 3.17
N LEU A 138 -12.29 -14.64 4.11
CA LEU A 138 -12.41 -15.33 5.39
C LEU A 138 -13.09 -14.48 6.47
N GLY A 139 -13.58 -13.28 6.12
CA GLY A 139 -14.37 -12.40 6.95
C GLY A 139 -13.57 -11.41 7.79
N VAL A 140 -12.30 -11.14 7.45
CA VAL A 140 -11.55 -10.04 8.07
C VAL A 140 -12.05 -8.71 7.49
N PRO A 141 -12.46 -7.73 8.32
CA PRO A 141 -12.82 -6.40 7.85
C PRO A 141 -11.67 -5.72 7.10
N ASP A 142 -11.98 -5.06 5.98
CA ASP A 142 -10.99 -4.36 5.14
C ASP A 142 -10.19 -3.31 5.93
N SER A 143 -10.83 -2.66 6.90
CA SER A 143 -10.19 -1.67 7.77
C SER A 143 -9.02 -2.22 8.58
N GLN A 144 -8.90 -3.54 8.75
CA GLN A 144 -7.81 -4.19 9.50
C GLN A 144 -6.60 -4.56 8.61
N VAL A 145 -6.70 -4.46 7.29
CA VAL A 145 -5.69 -5.01 6.35
C VAL A 145 -5.32 -4.00 5.28
N GLU A 146 -4.05 -3.61 5.26
CA GLU A 146 -3.46 -2.82 4.17
C GLU A 146 -2.56 -3.70 3.29
N ALA A 147 -2.47 -3.41 1.99
CA ALA A 147 -1.59 -4.11 1.06
C ALA A 147 -0.58 -3.13 0.44
N VAL A 148 0.71 -3.41 0.63
CA VAL A 148 1.82 -2.55 0.16
C VAL A 148 2.84 -3.41 -0.57
N SER A 149 3.43 -2.86 -1.62
CA SER A 149 4.52 -3.50 -2.37
C SER A 149 5.86 -2.83 -2.10
N PHE A 150 6.89 -3.63 -1.89
CA PHE A 150 8.29 -3.20 -1.98
C PHE A 150 8.97 -3.63 -3.28
N GLY A 151 8.25 -4.37 -4.15
CA GLY A 151 8.84 -4.97 -5.34
C GLY A 151 10.13 -5.71 -5.00
N LYS A 152 11.22 -5.35 -5.68
CA LYS A 152 12.56 -5.93 -5.48
C LYS A 152 13.48 -5.13 -4.57
N GLU A 153 12.98 -4.05 -3.97
CA GLU A 153 13.82 -3.06 -3.25
C GLU A 153 14.17 -3.48 -1.81
N LYS A 154 13.55 -4.56 -1.29
CA LYS A 154 13.80 -5.12 0.05
C LYS A 154 14.09 -6.63 0.03
N PRO A 155 15.19 -7.07 -0.61
CA PRO A 155 15.55 -8.49 -0.63
C PRO A 155 15.87 -8.99 0.80
N VAL A 156 15.46 -10.22 1.10
CA VAL A 156 15.89 -10.93 2.31
C VAL A 156 17.14 -11.77 2.05
N ALA A 157 17.28 -12.25 0.82
CA ALA A 157 18.46 -12.96 0.33
C ALA A 157 19.10 -12.15 -0.79
N GLU A 158 20.39 -11.82 -0.63
CA GLU A 158 21.13 -11.00 -1.61
C GLU A 158 21.78 -11.83 -2.74
N GLY A 159 21.62 -13.16 -2.71
CA GLY A 159 22.15 -14.04 -3.76
C GLY A 159 21.46 -13.83 -5.11
N HIS A 160 22.19 -14.13 -6.17
CA HIS A 160 21.75 -14.01 -7.57
C HIS A 160 21.43 -15.37 -8.20
N ASP A 161 20.76 -16.23 -7.44
CA ASP A 161 20.42 -17.59 -7.84
C ASP A 161 19.00 -17.97 -7.39
N GLU A 162 18.50 -19.11 -7.87
CA GLU A 162 17.14 -19.54 -7.57
C GLU A 162 16.89 -19.79 -6.07
N SER A 163 17.93 -20.10 -5.30
CA SER A 163 17.79 -20.30 -3.85
C SER A 163 17.47 -18.99 -3.13
N ALA A 164 18.12 -17.89 -3.53
CA ALA A 164 17.84 -16.55 -3.03
C ALA A 164 16.52 -15.99 -3.59
N TRP A 165 16.28 -16.17 -4.90
CA TRP A 165 15.06 -15.68 -5.54
C TRP A 165 13.80 -16.31 -4.92
N ALA A 166 13.83 -17.60 -4.60
CA ALA A 166 12.70 -18.27 -3.94
C ALA A 166 12.36 -17.66 -2.57
N GLN A 167 13.36 -17.21 -1.81
CA GLN A 167 13.15 -16.53 -0.52
C GLN A 167 12.62 -15.11 -0.69
N ASN A 168 12.98 -14.44 -1.80
CA ASN A 168 12.55 -13.08 -2.08
C ASN A 168 11.13 -12.98 -2.65
N ARG A 169 10.64 -14.03 -3.34
CA ARG A 169 9.25 -14.10 -3.83
C ARG A 169 8.27 -14.39 -2.69
N ARG A 170 7.95 -13.36 -1.90
CA ARG A 170 7.13 -13.51 -0.68
C ARG A 170 6.13 -12.38 -0.45
N ALA A 171 5.12 -12.65 0.37
CA ALA A 171 4.30 -11.65 1.04
C ALA A 171 4.38 -11.88 2.55
N GLU A 172 4.55 -10.81 3.32
CA GLU A 172 4.69 -10.87 4.78
C GLU A 172 3.53 -10.16 5.48
N ILE A 173 2.94 -10.81 6.48
CA ILE A 173 1.88 -10.22 7.31
C ILE A 173 2.52 -9.51 8.50
N ALA A 174 2.68 -8.18 8.39
CA ALA A 174 3.29 -7.34 9.41
C ALA A 174 2.22 -6.69 10.31
N TYR A 175 2.20 -7.05 11.60
CA TYR A 175 1.28 -6.47 12.58
C TYR A 175 1.70 -5.06 13.00
N ARG A 176 0.71 -4.18 13.17
CA ARG A 176 0.84 -2.80 13.65
C ARG A 176 0.13 -2.59 14.99
#